data_AF-A0A1V5F2I5-F1
#
_entry.id   AF-A0A1V5F2I5-F1
#
_cell.length_a   1.000
_cell.length_b   1.000
_cell.length_c   1.000
_cell.angle_alpha   90.00
_cell.angle_beta   90.00
_cell.angle_gamma   90.00
#
_symmetry.space_group_name_H-M   'P 1'
#
loop_
_entity.id
_entity.type
_entity.pdbx_description
1 polymer ?
#
loop_
_entity_poly.entity_id
_entity_poly.type
_entity_poly.pdbx_seq_one_letter_code
_entity_poly.pdbx_strand_id
1 'polypeptide(L)' 'MHLKDLDLATPLVNDERLGGAKDWPNFLELGQGGLDFKACLQALAAKGYSGWISVELDWAKRDPLEAHMANRAFLRQLGV' A
#
# COMPACT_ATOMS: atom_id res chain seq x y z
N MET A 1 6.51 8.99 2.88
CA MET A 1 5.47 8.08 3.41
C MET A 1 5.14 7.08 2.33
N HIS A 2 5.02 5.79 2.65
CA HIS A 2 4.73 4.75 1.66
C HIS A 2 3.29 4.26 1.80
N LEU A 3 2.59 4.09 0.68
CA LEU A 3 1.30 3.42 0.60
C LEU A 3 1.52 1.99 0.11
N LYS A 4 1.16 1.04 0.97
CA LYS A 4 1.08 -0.39 0.68
C LYS A 4 -0.28 -0.90 1.14
N ASP A 5 -0.99 -1.67 0.32
CA ASP A 5 -2.27 -2.24 0.71
C ASP A 5 -2.14 -3.68 1.18
N LEU A 6 -3.07 -4.11 2.01
CA LEU A 6 -2.99 -5.35 2.77
C LEU A 6 -4.34 -6.04 2.81
N ASP A 7 -4.34 -7.36 2.61
CA ASP A 7 -5.48 -8.17 3.02
C ASP A 7 -5.46 -8.32 4.55
N LEU A 8 -6.41 -7.67 5.23
CA LEU A 8 -6.51 -7.68 6.69
C LEU A 8 -6.88 -9.05 7.26
N ALA A 9 -7.38 -9.98 6.44
CA ALA A 9 -7.65 -11.35 6.85
C ALA A 9 -6.39 -12.23 6.80
N THR A 10 -5.34 -11.80 6.11
CA THR A 10 -4.10 -12.57 5.97
C THR A 10 -3.27 -12.45 7.25
N PRO A 11 -2.94 -13.58 7.92
CA PRO A 11 -2.14 -13.55 9.14
C PRO A 11 -0.68 -13.21 8.84
N LEU A 12 -0.02 -12.59 9.83
CA LEU A 12 1.43 -12.39 9.79
C LEU A 12 2.15 -13.75 9.80
N VAL A 13 3.24 -13.83 9.05
CA VAL A 13 4.15 -14.98 8.99
C VAL A 13 5.52 -14.59 9.50
N ASN A 14 6.33 -15.55 9.95
CA ASN A 14 7.73 -15.28 10.26
C ASN A 14 8.48 -15.05 8.95
N ASP A 15 9.22 -13.95 8.86
CA ASP A 15 10.05 -13.61 7.71
C ASP A 15 11.54 -13.74 8.07
N GLU A 16 12.21 -14.71 7.47
CA GLU A 16 13.64 -14.96 7.68
C GLU A 16 14.52 -13.78 7.18
N ARG A 17 14.04 -12.99 6.21
CA ARG A 17 14.72 -11.77 5.75
C ARG A 17 14.78 -10.71 6.85
N LEU A 18 13.85 -10.78 7.81
CA LEU A 18 13.75 -9.91 8.98
C LEU A 18 14.21 -10.61 10.27
N GLY A 19 15.02 -11.68 10.16
CA GLY A 19 15.53 -12.42 11.31
C GLY A 19 14.45 -13.19 12.08
N GLY A 20 13.40 -13.63 11.40
CA GLY A 20 12.29 -14.39 11.98
C GLY A 20 11.19 -13.52 12.61
N ALA A 21 11.24 -12.21 12.42
CA ALA A 21 10.18 -11.30 12.86
C ALA A 21 8.87 -11.58 12.10
N LYS A 22 7.73 -11.26 12.73
CA LYS A 22 6.42 -11.36 12.08
C LYS A 22 6.23 -10.24 11.07
N ASP A 23 5.87 -10.59 9.84
CA ASP A 23 5.57 -9.65 8.76
C ASP A 23 4.38 -10.11 7.91
N TRP A 24 3.84 -9.20 7.10
CA TRP A 24 2.81 -9.53 6.12
C TRP A 24 3.42 -10.33 4.97
N PRO A 25 2.85 -11.49 4.64
CA PRO A 25 3.42 -12.35 3.60
C PRO A 25 3.31 -11.74 2.20
N ASN A 26 2.34 -10.85 1.97
CA ASN A 26 2.17 -10.19 0.68
C ASN A 26 1.44 -8.84 0.79
N PHE A 27 1.87 -7.87 -0.02
CA PHE A 27 1.14 -6.63 -0.24
C PHE A 27 0.28 -6.73 -1.51
N LEU A 28 -0.76 -5.91 -1.56
CA LEU A 28 -1.68 -5.84 -2.68
C LEU A 28 -1.57 -4.49 -3.39
N GLU A 29 -2.01 -4.46 -4.63
CA GLU A 29 -2.25 -3.21 -5.34
C GLU A 29 -3.33 -2.40 -4.60
N LEU A 30 -3.20 -1.09 -4.63
CA LEU A 30 -4.06 -0.18 -3.88
C LEU A 30 -5.53 -0.38 -4.28
N GLY A 31 -6.40 -0.50 -3.28
CA GLY A 31 -7.83 -0.71 -3.45
C GLY A 31 -8.25 -2.18 -3.56
N GLN A 32 -7.29 -3.12 -3.51
CA GLN A 32 -7.59 -4.55 -3.42
C GLN A 32 -7.48 -5.10 -1.98
N GLY A 33 -6.88 -4.35 -1.06
CA GLY A 33 -6.83 -4.69 0.35
C GLY A 33 -7.91 -3.99 1.17
N GLY A 34 -7.68 -3.91 2.47
CA GLY A 34 -8.64 -3.40 3.45
C GLY A 34 -8.32 -2.02 4.02
N LEU A 35 -7.29 -1.33 3.55
CA LEU A 35 -6.90 -0.04 4.11
C LEU A 35 -7.73 1.13 3.54
N ASP A 36 -8.18 2.03 4.42
CA ASP A 36 -8.85 3.28 4.01
C ASP A 36 -7.82 4.38 3.72
N PHE A 37 -7.30 4.37 2.49
CA PHE A 37 -6.34 5.38 2.06
C PHE A 37 -6.91 6.80 2.00
N LYS A 38 -8.23 6.96 1.80
CA LYS A 38 -8.84 8.29 1.81
C LYS A 38 -8.72 8.91 3.20
N ALA A 39 -9.06 8.15 4.24
CA ALA A 39 -8.92 8.60 5.61
C ALA A 39 -7.45 8.87 5.98
N CYS A 40 -6.50 8.01 5.56
CA CYS A 40 -5.08 8.22 5.79
C CYS A 40 -4.57 9.53 5.16
N LEU A 41 -4.90 9.78 3.88
CA LEU A 41 -4.48 10.99 3.17
C LEU A 41 -5.10 12.25 3.78
N GLN A 42 -6.38 12.20 4.16
CA GLN A 42 -7.04 13.31 4.85
C GLN A 42 -6.40 13.61 6.21
N ALA A 43 -6.03 12.58 6.98
CA ALA A 43 -5.35 12.75 8.25
C ALA A 43 -3.96 13.39 8.10
N LEU A 44 -3.20 12.99 7.08
CA LEU A 44 -1.90 13.61 6.76
C LEU A 44 -2.05 15.07 6.36
N ALA A 45 -2.99 15.38 5.46
CA ALA A 45 -3.27 16.75 5.05
C ALA A 45 -3.69 17.64 6.22
N ALA A 46 -4.54 17.12 7.12
CA ALA A 46 -4.98 17.83 8.33
C ALA A 46 -3.84 18.13 9.32
N LYS A 47 -2.74 17.36 9.27
CA LYS A 47 -1.52 17.62 10.04
C LYS A 47 -0.51 18.49 9.29
N GLY A 48 -0.84 18.99 8.11
CA GLY A 48 0.04 19.83 7.29
C GLY A 48 1.20 19.05 6.68
N TYR A 49 1.07 17.73 6.49
CA TYR A 49 2.10 16.95 5.81
C TYR A 49 2.20 17.39 4.34
N SER A 50 3.38 17.83 3.94
CA SER A 50 3.69 18.30 2.57
C SER A 50 4.81 17.50 1.88
N GLY A 51 5.22 16.38 2.48
CA GLY A 51 6.27 15.52 1.95
C GLY A 51 5.78 14.55 0.87
N TRP A 52 6.70 13.74 0.36
CA TRP A 52 6.40 12.74 -0.66
C TRP A 52 5.59 11.57 -0.11
N ILE A 53 4.58 11.19 -0.88
CA ILE A 53 3.84 9.94 -0.74
C ILE A 53 4.17 9.08 -1.95
N SER A 54 4.79 7.92 -1.71
CA SER A 54 5.13 6.95 -2.75
C SER A 54 4.25 5.71 -2.61
N VAL A 55 3.89 5.13 -3.76
CA VAL A 55 3.32 3.78 -3.79
C VAL A 55 4.47 2.79 -3.74
N GLU A 56 4.37 1.79 -2.89
CA GLU A 56 5.31 0.67 -2.85
C GLU A 56 4.54 -0.64 -3.01
N LEU A 57 5.05 -1.52 -3.86
CA LEU A 57 4.54 -2.86 -4.06
C LEU A 57 5.74 -3.78 -4.21
N ASP A 58 6.00 -4.59 -3.19
CA ASP A 58 7.18 -5.44 -3.08
C ASP A 58 7.21 -6.50 -4.19
N TRP A 59 6.03 -7.00 -4.54
CA TRP A 59 5.87 -7.99 -5.59
C TRP A 59 4.53 -7.82 -6.31
N ALA A 60 4.58 -7.66 -7.64
CA ALA A 60 3.40 -7.59 -8.48
C ALA A 60 3.02 -8.99 -8.99
N LYS A 61 1.73 -9.34 -8.88
CA LYS A 61 1.18 -10.58 -9.48
C LYS A 61 1.04 -10.50 -11.00
N ARG A 62 0.98 -9.28 -11.54
CA ARG A 62 0.88 -8.97 -12.96
C ARG A 62 2.12 -8.20 -13.43
N ASP A 63 2.15 -7.83 -14.71
CA ASP A 63 3.22 -6.99 -15.25
C ASP A 63 3.40 -5.71 -14.41
N PRO A 64 4.65 -5.31 -14.06
CA PRO A 64 4.89 -4.15 -13.21
C PRO A 64 4.29 -2.85 -13.74
N LEU A 65 4.25 -2.64 -15.06
CA LEU A 65 3.64 -1.44 -15.65
C LEU A 65 2.13 -1.46 -15.47
N GLU A 66 1.49 -2.61 -15.67
CA GLU A 66 0.04 -2.77 -15.44
C GLU A 66 -0.32 -2.54 -13.97
N ALA A 67 0.49 -3.06 -13.04
CA ALA A 67 0.30 -2.85 -11.61
C ALA A 67 0.46 -1.37 -11.23
N HIS A 68 1.47 -0.70 -11.79
CA HIS A 68 1.66 0.73 -11.60
C HIS A 68 0.45 1.54 -12.12
N MET A 69 -0.05 1.20 -13.31
CA MET A 69 -1.22 1.86 -13.89
C MET A 69 -2.48 1.66 -13.04
N ALA A 70 -2.68 0.46 -12.48
CA ALA A 70 -3.78 0.18 -11.56
C ALA A 70 -3.70 1.03 -10.28
N ASN A 71 -2.53 1.06 -9.64
CA ASN A 71 -2.29 1.88 -8.45
C ASN A 71 -2.52 3.38 -8.71
N ARG A 72 -2.03 3.87 -9.86
CA ARG A 72 -2.23 5.26 -10.28
C ARG A 72 -3.70 5.58 -10.57
N ALA A 73 -4.43 4.64 -11.16
CA ALA A 73 -5.86 4.81 -11.40
C ALA A 73 -6.65 4.90 -10.08
N PHE A 74 -6.31 4.06 -9.09
CA PHE A 74 -6.89 4.13 -7.75
C PHE A 74 -6.64 5.48 -7.07
N LEU A 75 -5.40 5.99 -7.09
CA LEU A 75 -5.08 7.30 -6.51
C LEU A 75 -5.89 8.44 -7.15
N ARG A 76 -6.05 8.41 -8.48
CA ARG A 76 -6.89 9.39 -9.19
C ARG A 76 -8.36 9.36 -8.75
N GLN A 77 -8.89 8.19 -8.41
CA GLN A 77 -10.25 8.06 -7.86
C GLN A 77 -10.37 8.70 -6.47
N LEU A 78 -9.28 8.75 -5.70
CA LEU A 78 -9.22 9.44 -4.42
C LEU A 78 -9.03 10.95 -4.55
N GLY A 79 -8.76 11.47 -5.75
CA GLY A 79 -8.57 12.89 -6.02
C GLY A 79 -7.13 13.38 -5.78
N VAL A 80 -6.16 12.47 -5.83
CA VAL A 80 -4.71 12.76 -5.77
C VAL A 80 -3.99 12.41 -7.06
#